data_AF-A0ABD5DFV5-F1
#
_entry.id   AF-A0ABD5DFV5-F1
#
_cell.length_a   1.000
_cell.length_b   1.000
_cell.length_c   1.000
_cell.angle_alpha   90.00
_cell.angle_beta   90.00
_cell.angle_gamma   90.00
#
_symmetry.space_group_name_H-M   'P 1'
#
loop_
_entity.id
_entity.type
_entity.pdbx_description
1 polymer ?
#
loop_
_entity_poly.entity_id
_entity_poly.type
_entity_poly.pdbx_seq_one_letter_code
_entity_poly.pdbx_strand_id
1 'polypeptide(L)'
;RKVVRKDTKGLIARWKYFWMSVIALGVAFALDLAGKDTPATELVVPFFKDVMPQLGLFYILLAYFVIVGTGNAVNLTDGLDG
;
A
#
# COMPACT_ATOMS: atom_id res chain seq x y z
N ARG A 1 6.60 -19.54 -19.41
CA ARG A 1 8.02 -19.62 -18.99
C ARG A 1 8.86 -18.77 -19.96
N LYS A 2 9.30 -17.58 -19.50
CA LYS A 2 9.84 -16.45 -20.30
C LYS A 2 11.00 -16.78 -21.24
N VAL A 3 11.81 -17.79 -20.95
CA VAL A 3 12.99 -18.14 -21.78
C VAL A 3 12.62 -18.99 -23.01
N VAL A 4 11.49 -19.69 -22.98
CA VAL A 4 11.09 -20.63 -24.05
C VAL A 4 10.19 -19.96 -25.10
N ARG A 5 9.50 -18.87 -24.74
CA ARG A 5 8.50 -18.22 -25.62
C ARG A 5 8.89 -16.88 -26.21
N LYS A 6 10.09 -16.34 -25.90
CA LYS A 6 10.55 -14.99 -26.34
C LYS A 6 9.54 -13.86 -26.07
N ASP A 7 8.61 -14.05 -25.14
CA ASP A 7 7.66 -13.02 -24.73
C ASP A 7 8.16 -12.40 -23.42
N THR A 8 8.72 -11.19 -23.54
CA THR A 8 9.25 -10.42 -22.41
C THR A 8 8.16 -9.65 -21.67
N LYS A 9 6.92 -9.62 -22.19
CA LYS A 9 5.84 -8.84 -21.58
C LYS A 9 5.55 -9.34 -20.16
N GLY A 10 5.74 -8.44 -19.20
CA GLY A 10 5.33 -8.64 -17.81
C GLY A 10 3.82 -8.48 -17.64
N LEU A 11 3.37 -8.50 -16.38
CA LEU A 11 1.99 -8.13 -16.06
C LEU A 11 1.71 -6.72 -16.59
N ILE A 12 0.60 -6.57 -17.31
CA ILE A 12 0.19 -5.26 -17.85
C ILE A 12 -0.05 -4.31 -16.67
N ALA A 13 0.51 -3.11 -16.74
CA ALA A 13 0.49 -2.12 -15.67
C ALA A 13 -0.92 -1.85 -15.11
N ARG A 14 -1.95 -1.74 -15.97
CA ARG A 14 -3.34 -1.53 -15.53
C ARG A 14 -3.88 -2.66 -14.66
N TRP A 15 -3.52 -3.92 -14.97
CA TRP A 15 -3.95 -5.08 -14.19
C TRP A 15 -3.17 -5.19 -12.89
N LYS A 16 -1.87 -4.84 -12.89
CA LYS A 16 -1.08 -4.68 -11.66
C LYS A 16 -1.72 -3.65 -10.73
N TYR A 17 -1.98 -2.45 -11.25
CA TYR A 17 -2.54 -1.35 -10.46
C TYR A 17 -3.95 -1.65 -9.96
N PHE A 18 -4.80 -2.27 -10.79
CA PHE A 18 -6.15 -2.68 -10.41
C PHE A 18 -6.13 -3.65 -9.23
N TRP A 19 -5.38 -4.76 -9.35
CA TRP A 19 -5.35 -5.76 -8.28
C TRP A 19 -4.65 -5.26 -7.02
N MET A 20 -3.58 -4.47 -7.14
CA MET A 20 -2.99 -3.79 -5.99
C MET A 20 -3.99 -2.88 -5.30
N SER A 21 -4.80 -2.14 -6.05
CA SER A 21 -5.81 -1.24 -5.47
C SER A 21 -6.93 -2.00 -4.77
N VAL A 22 -7.45 -3.08 -5.37
CA VAL A 22 -8.48 -3.93 -4.76
C VAL A 22 -7.98 -4.53 -3.44
N ILE A 23 -6.76 -5.08 -3.45
CA ILE A 23 -6.17 -5.69 -2.25
C ILE A 23 -5.88 -4.61 -1.20
N ALA A 24 -5.28 -3.49 -1.58
CA ALA A 24 -4.95 -2.40 -0.66
C ALA A 24 -6.20 -1.82 0.01
N LEU A 25 -7.28 -1.60 -0.74
CA LEU A 25 -8.55 -1.15 -0.18
C LEU A 25 -9.15 -2.22 0.74
N GLY A 26 -9.17 -3.49 0.33
CA GLY A 26 -9.65 -4.58 1.18
C GLY A 26 -8.91 -4.67 2.52
N VAL A 27 -7.58 -4.55 2.49
CA VAL A 27 -6.74 -4.51 3.71
C VAL A 27 -7.02 -3.25 4.52
N ALA A 28 -7.10 -2.08 3.90
CA ALA A 28 -7.36 -0.82 4.60
C ALA A 28 -8.71 -0.83 5.34
N PHE A 29 -9.77 -1.33 4.69
CA PHE A 29 -11.09 -1.51 5.32
C PHE A 29 -11.05 -2.55 6.43
N ALA A 30 -10.38 -3.69 6.23
CA ALA A 30 -10.27 -4.72 7.26
C ALA A 30 -9.54 -4.21 8.51
N LEU A 31 -8.46 -3.43 8.33
CA LEU A 31 -7.71 -2.82 9.43
C LEU A 31 -8.51 -1.72 10.14
N ASP A 32 -9.20 -0.86 9.39
CA ASP A 32 -10.07 0.18 9.97
C ASP A 32 -11.20 -0.44 10.80
N LEU A 33 -11.84 -1.50 10.29
CA LEU A 33 -12.90 -2.21 11.02
C LEU A 33 -12.38 -2.93 12.27
N ALA A 34 -11.19 -3.52 12.20
CA ALA A 34 -10.59 -4.24 13.32
C ALA A 34 -10.04 -3.30 14.41
N GLY A 35 -9.57 -2.12 14.03
CA GLY A 35 -8.89 -1.15 14.89
C GLY A 35 -9.68 0.13 15.16
N LYS A 36 -10.97 0.17 14.80
CA LYS A 36 -11.83 1.35 14.90
C LYS A 36 -11.81 1.92 16.32
N ASP A 37 -11.57 3.22 16.44
CA ASP A 37 -11.54 3.96 17.71
C ASP A 37 -10.48 3.45 18.72
N THR A 38 -9.44 2.77 18.21
CA THR A 38 -8.27 2.32 19.00
C THR A 38 -6.98 2.99 18.53
N PRO A 39 -5.87 2.91 19.29
CA PRO A 39 -4.58 3.44 18.86
C PRO A 39 -4.05 2.86 17.54
N ALA A 40 -4.59 1.73 17.06
CA ALA A 40 -4.18 1.13 15.78
C ALA A 40 -4.54 2.00 14.56
N THR A 41 -5.48 2.94 14.71
CA THR A 41 -5.93 3.86 13.66
C THR A 41 -5.42 5.30 13.85
N GLU A 42 -4.65 5.55 14.90
CA GLU A 42 -3.98 6.83 15.14
C GLU A 42 -2.72 6.98 14.27
N LEU A 43 -2.45 8.22 13.84
CA LEU A 43 -1.21 8.53 13.13
C LEU A 43 -0.12 8.92 14.11
N VAL A 44 0.85 8.04 14.34
CA VAL A 44 2.03 8.40 15.13
C VAL A 44 2.90 9.40 14.35
N VAL A 45 3.00 10.63 14.85
CA VAL A 45 3.90 11.63 14.27
C VAL A 45 5.29 11.48 14.88
N PRO A 46 6.33 11.16 14.08
CA PRO A 46 7.68 11.00 14.60
C PRO A 46 8.15 12.24 15.37
N PHE A 47 8.95 12.03 16.42
CA PHE A 47 9.51 13.08 17.30
C PHE A 47 8.50 13.81 18.21
N PHE A 48 7.19 13.57 18.05
CA PHE A 48 6.14 14.14 18.90
C PHE A 48 5.36 13.04 19.61
N LYS A 49 5.67 12.80 20.89
CA LYS A 49 5.08 11.67 21.66
C LYS A 49 3.60 11.83 21.95
N ASP A 50 3.11 13.07 21.99
CA ASP A 50 1.73 13.40 22.36
C ASP A 50 0.88 13.80 21.13
N VAL A 51 1.42 13.66 19.91
CA VAL A 51 0.73 13.98 18.65
C VAL A 51 0.40 12.69 17.91
N MET A 52 -0.77 12.13 18.24
CA MET A 52 -1.29 10.90 17.68
C MET A 52 -2.77 11.08 17.29
N PRO A 53 -3.08 11.90 16.27
CA PRO A 53 -4.47 12.16 15.90
C PRO A 53 -5.13 10.88 15.39
N GLN A 54 -6.36 10.65 15.85
CA GLN A 54 -7.23 9.62 15.30
C GLN A 54 -7.65 9.99 13.87
N LEU A 55 -7.41 9.10 12.91
CA LEU A 55 -7.60 9.42 11.48
C LEU A 55 -9.04 9.21 11.00
N GLY A 56 -9.78 8.28 11.62
CA GLY A 56 -11.09 7.86 11.12
C GLY A 56 -11.03 7.47 9.64
N LEU A 57 -11.94 7.99 8.80
CA LEU A 57 -11.98 7.67 7.37
C LEU A 57 -10.70 8.03 6.61
N PHE A 58 -9.91 9.00 7.09
CA PHE A 58 -8.61 9.32 6.49
C PHE A 58 -7.60 8.18 6.62
N TYR A 59 -7.79 7.27 7.59
CA TYR A 59 -6.96 6.07 7.73
C TYR A 59 -6.99 5.23 6.45
N ILE A 60 -8.17 5.02 5.87
CA ILE A 60 -8.35 4.20 4.67
C ILE A 60 -7.63 4.85 3.48
N LEU A 61 -7.76 6.17 3.32
CA LEU A 61 -7.10 6.92 2.26
C LEU A 61 -5.57 6.86 2.40
N LEU A 62 -5.06 7.08 3.62
CA LEU A 62 -3.63 7.04 3.91
C LEU A 62 -3.05 5.63 3.73
N ALA A 63 -3.71 4.60 4.26
CA ALA A 63 -3.30 3.21 4.14
C ALA A 63 -3.27 2.77 2.67
N TYR A 64 -4.29 3.13 1.87
CA TYR A 64 -4.29 2.90 0.43
C TYR A 64 -3.07 3.53 -0.25
N PHE A 65 -2.85 4.83 0.01
CA PHE A 65 -1.75 5.58 -0.59
C PHE A 65 -0.38 4.96 -0.21
N VAL A 66 -0.19 4.60 1.06
CA VAL A 66 1.05 3.99 1.54
C VAL A 66 1.27 2.62 0.91
N ILE A 67 0.28 1.72 0.93
CA ILE A 67 0.42 0.35 0.39
C ILE A 67 0.69 0.38 -1.12
N VAL A 68 -0.11 1.13 -1.88
CA VAL A 68 0.04 1.19 -3.35
C VAL A 68 1.29 1.99 -3.72
N GLY A 69 1.54 3.11 -3.04
CA GLY A 69 2.68 3.98 -3.28
C GLY A 69 4.01 3.28 -3.02
N THR A 70 4.18 2.67 -1.85
CA THR A 70 5.41 1.93 -1.52
C THR A 70 5.64 0.74 -2.44
N GLY A 71 4.60 -0.05 -2.75
CA GLY A 71 4.72 -1.20 -3.64
C GLY A 71 5.14 -0.83 -5.08
N ASN A 72 4.76 0.37 -5.56
CA ASN A 72 5.25 0.88 -6.84
C ASN A 72 6.61 1.57 -6.72
N ALA A 73 6.90 2.26 -5.62
CA ALA A 73 8.18 2.90 -5.37
C ALA A 73 9.32 1.88 -5.32
N VAL A 74 9.16 0.77 -4.59
CA VAL A 74 10.15 -0.32 -4.55
C VAL A 74 10.35 -0.92 -5.94
N ASN A 75 9.26 -1.16 -6.67
CA ASN A 75 9.34 -1.70 -8.04
C ASN A 75 10.02 -0.74 -9.03
N LEU A 76 9.99 0.56 -8.75
CA LEU A 76 10.68 1.58 -9.55
C LEU A 76 12.19 1.60 -9.24
N THR A 77 12.60 1.28 -8.01
CA THR A 77 14.00 1.34 -7.58
C THR A 77 14.77 0.02 -7.74
N ASP A 78 14.08 -1.12 -7.85
CA ASP A 78 14.65 -2.48 -7.97
C ASP A 78 15.21 -2.81 -9.39
N GLY A 79 15.71 -1.80 -10.10
CA GLY A 79 16.14 -1.90 -11.51
C GLY A 79 17.65 -2.03 -11.71
N LEU A 80 18.44 -1.97 -10.64
CA LEU A 80 19.89 -2.15 -10.64
C LEU A 80 20.20 -3.36 -9.75
N ASP A 81 21.27 -4.11 -10.06
CA ASP A 81 21.72 -5.23 -9.22
C ASP A 81 21.94 -4.72 -7.79
N GLY A 82 21.03 -5.10 -6.88
CA GLY A 82 20.94 -4.60 -5.50
C GLY A 82 22.06 -5.10 -4.60
#